data_AF-A0A1J3D6F2-F1
#
_entry.id   AF-A0A1J3D6F2-F1
#
_cell.length_a   1.000
_cell.length_b   1.000
_cell.length_c   1.000
_cell.angle_alpha   90.00
_cell.angle_beta   90.00
_cell.angle_gamma   90.00
#
_symmetry.space_group_name_H-M   'P 1'
#
loop_
_entity.id
_entity.type
_entity.pdbx_description
1 polymer ?
#
loop_
_entity_poly.entity_id
_entity_poly.type
_entity_poly.pdbx_seq_one_letter_code
_entity_poly.pdbx_strand_id
1 'polypeptide(L)'
;EDQSSSSSLVTISDSPVPSPAPVSPSPPPPPPAPTRTSNRTRKPVQKLNLHTTVTPLRDYIPQSVSEALKDRLWRKAMLEEANCHIRNHTWHLA
;
A
#
# COMPACT_ATOMS: atom_id res chain seq x y z
N GLU A 1 59.53 -10.89 48.94
CA GLU A 1 58.50 -10.48 47.97
C GLU A 1 57.16 -10.43 48.68
N ASP A 2 56.97 -9.26 49.28
CA ASP A 2 55.80 -8.53 49.78
C ASP A 2 54.47 -8.79 49.04
N GLN A 3 53.26 -8.64 49.57
CA GLN A 3 52.75 -8.04 50.82
C GLN A 3 51.27 -8.51 50.95
N SER A 4 50.81 -8.77 52.16
CA SER A 4 49.37 -8.83 52.50
C SER A 4 49.18 -8.18 53.86
N SER A 5 48.42 -7.09 53.92
CA SER A 5 47.64 -6.72 55.10
C SER A 5 46.62 -5.63 54.78
N SER A 6 45.50 -5.76 55.47
CA SER A 6 44.21 -5.12 55.26
C SER A 6 44.07 -3.77 55.99
N SER A 7 43.05 -3.02 55.58
CA SER A 7 42.15 -2.18 56.39
C SER A 7 42.35 -0.65 56.39
N SER A 8 41.45 0.03 55.65
CA SER A 8 40.50 1.11 56.03
C SER A 8 40.86 2.08 57.19
N LEU A 9 40.52 3.38 57.23
CA LEU A 9 39.60 4.28 56.51
C LEU A 9 39.95 5.74 56.94
N VAL A 10 39.29 6.72 56.32
CA VAL A 10 38.94 8.11 56.76
C VAL A 10 39.76 9.31 56.25
N THR A 11 39.24 10.50 55.88
CA THR A 11 37.91 11.07 55.50
C THR A 11 38.17 12.58 55.18
N ILE A 12 37.44 13.17 54.20
CA ILE A 12 37.18 14.61 53.83
C ILE A 12 38.33 15.60 53.53
N SER A 13 38.21 16.39 52.45
CA SER A 13 37.64 17.75 52.54
C SER A 13 37.44 18.41 51.15
N ASP A 14 36.28 19.04 51.02
CA ASP A 14 35.68 19.73 49.87
C ASP A 14 36.23 21.16 49.65
N SER A 15 36.36 21.61 48.39
CA SER A 15 36.29 23.03 47.98
C SER A 15 36.12 23.19 46.45
N PRO A 16 35.35 24.20 45.96
CA PRO A 16 34.81 24.21 44.59
C PRO A 16 35.59 25.10 43.59
N VAL A 17 35.47 24.80 42.28
CA VAL A 17 35.96 25.62 41.14
C VAL A 17 34.75 26.19 40.36
N PRO A 18 34.79 27.42 39.79
CA PRO A 18 33.60 28.06 39.22
C PRO A 18 33.39 27.87 37.69
N SER A 19 32.13 27.64 37.32
CA SER A 19 31.31 28.06 36.15
C SER A 19 31.73 27.76 34.68
N PRO A 20 30.75 27.35 33.84
CA PRO A 20 30.49 28.06 32.58
C PRO A 20 29.00 28.45 32.41
N ALA A 21 28.75 29.60 31.77
CA ALA A 21 27.41 30.13 31.51
C ALA A 21 26.59 29.28 30.49
N PRO A 22 25.25 29.23 30.60
CA PRO A 22 24.43 28.50 29.64
C PRO A 22 24.26 29.25 28.31
N VAL A 23 24.54 28.57 27.20
CA VAL A 23 24.24 29.03 25.84
C VAL A 23 22.75 28.87 25.53
N SER A 24 22.08 29.92 25.05
CA SER A 24 20.68 29.88 24.63
C SER A 24 20.54 29.23 23.24
N PRO A 25 19.56 28.34 23.00
CA PRO A 25 19.34 27.75 21.67
C PRO A 25 18.74 28.78 20.68
N SER A 26 19.14 28.67 19.41
CA SER A 26 18.62 29.48 18.29
C SER A 26 17.14 29.14 17.99
N PRO A 27 16.30 30.10 17.55
CA PRO A 27 14.90 29.84 17.26
C PRO A 27 14.70 28.88 16.06
N PRO A 28 13.63 28.08 16.06
CA PRO A 28 13.34 27.12 15.00
C PRO A 28 12.98 27.81 13.67
N PRO A 29 13.21 27.14 12.52
CA PRO A 29 12.88 27.68 11.21
C PRO A 29 11.36 27.84 11.02
N PRO A 30 10.93 28.78 10.14
CA PRO A 30 9.51 29.01 9.88
C PRO A 30 8.85 27.79 9.22
N PRO A 31 7.55 27.58 9.46
CA PRO A 31 6.84 26.43 8.91
C PRO A 31 6.75 26.49 7.37
N PRO A 32 6.71 25.33 6.70
CA PRO A 32 6.63 25.26 5.25
C PRO A 32 5.32 25.85 4.72
N ALA A 33 5.38 26.43 3.51
CA ALA A 33 4.20 26.98 2.84
C ALA A 33 3.14 25.88 2.59
N PRO A 34 1.85 26.16 2.85
CA PRO A 34 0.80 25.15 2.68
C PRO A 34 0.63 24.77 1.21
N THR A 35 0.66 23.46 0.93
CA THR A 35 0.36 22.92 -0.40
C THR A 35 -1.15 22.95 -0.67
N ARG A 36 -1.54 22.70 -1.93
CA ARG A 36 -2.95 22.78 -2.43
C ARG A 36 -3.98 21.97 -1.61
N THR A 37 -3.52 21.02 -0.79
CA THR A 37 -4.33 20.12 0.07
C THR A 37 -4.27 20.48 1.56
N SER A 38 -3.37 21.39 1.97
CA SER A 38 -3.03 21.64 3.38
C SER A 38 -3.98 22.62 4.12
N ASN A 39 -4.78 23.39 3.39
CA ASN A 39 -5.69 24.32 4.04
C ASN A 39 -7.01 23.62 4.40
N ARG A 40 -7.39 23.69 5.68
CA ARG A 40 -8.72 23.32 6.24
C ARG A 40 -9.88 24.12 5.64
N THR A 41 -9.68 24.81 4.51
CA THR A 41 -10.72 25.42 3.69
C THR A 41 -11.21 24.40 2.69
N ARG A 42 -12.32 23.73 3.04
CA ARG A 42 -13.01 22.80 2.15
C ARG A 42 -13.40 23.53 0.86
N LYS A 43 -12.76 23.15 -0.25
CA LYS A 43 -13.11 23.66 -1.58
C LYS A 43 -14.56 23.28 -1.92
N PRO A 44 -15.30 24.12 -2.68
CA PRO A 44 -16.60 23.73 -3.17
C PRO A 44 -16.48 22.45 -3.99
N VAL A 45 -17.32 21.47 -3.68
CA VAL A 45 -17.36 20.20 -4.39
C VAL A 45 -17.93 20.46 -5.78
N GLN A 46 -17.11 20.28 -6.81
CA GLN A 46 -17.56 20.35 -8.19
C GLN A 46 -18.38 19.08 -8.49
N LYS A 47 -19.71 19.19 -8.49
CA LYS A 47 -20.60 18.11 -8.91
C LYS A 47 -20.53 17.97 -10.43
N LEU A 48 -19.71 17.04 -10.89
CA LEU A 48 -19.68 16.66 -12.29
C LEU A 48 -20.88 15.72 -12.51
N ASN A 49 -21.93 16.20 -13.19
CA ASN A 49 -23.10 15.40 -13.56
C ASN A 49 -22.74 14.42 -14.71
N LEU A 50 -21.76 13.55 -14.45
CA LEU A 50 -21.28 12.57 -15.41
C LEU A 50 -22.29 11.45 -15.52
N HIS A 51 -22.83 11.25 -16.72
CA HIS A 51 -23.69 10.14 -17.04
C HIS A 51 -22.92 9.18 -17.95
N THR A 52 -22.97 7.89 -17.66
CA THR A 52 -22.42 6.85 -18.52
C THR A 52 -23.55 5.90 -18.90
N THR A 53 -23.64 5.55 -20.19
CA THR A 53 -24.57 4.55 -20.69
C THR A 53 -23.83 3.22 -20.82
N VAL A 54 -24.14 2.27 -19.93
CA VAL A 54 -23.73 0.88 -20.13
C VAL A 54 -24.68 0.29 -21.15
N THR A 55 -24.23 0.13 -22.39
CA THR A 55 -24.91 -0.74 -23.33
C THR A 55 -24.87 -2.15 -22.77
N PRO A 56 -26.02 -2.80 -22.50
CA PRO A 56 -26.00 -4.21 -22.15
C PRO A 56 -25.37 -4.94 -23.34
N LEU A 57 -24.26 -5.61 -23.08
CA LEU A 57 -23.77 -6.62 -23.99
C LEU A 57 -24.96 -7.56 -24.21
N ARG A 58 -25.35 -7.79 -25.47
CA ARG A 58 -26.37 -8.82 -25.73
C ARG A 58 -25.72 -10.15 -25.41
N ASP A 59 -25.77 -10.53 -24.13
CA ASP A 59 -25.43 -11.85 -23.62
C ASP A 59 -26.55 -12.78 -24.06
N TYR A 60 -26.66 -13.00 -25.36
CA TYR A 60 -27.57 -13.98 -25.92
C TYR A 60 -26.97 -15.34 -25.63
N ILE A 61 -27.38 -15.91 -24.51
CA ILE A 61 -27.00 -17.25 -24.08
C ILE A 61 -28.06 -18.22 -24.63
N PRO A 62 -27.71 -19.09 -25.59
CA PRO A 62 -28.64 -20.04 -26.17
C PRO A 62 -29.13 -20.99 -25.07
N GLN A 63 -30.43 -21.20 -25.03
CA GLN A 63 -31.08 -22.06 -24.03
C GLN A 63 -31.06 -23.53 -24.45
N SER A 64 -30.67 -23.82 -25.69
CA SER A 64 -30.57 -25.18 -26.22
C SER A 64 -29.35 -25.36 -27.12
N VAL A 65 -28.88 -26.61 -27.23
CA VAL A 65 -27.76 -26.96 -28.11
C VAL A 65 -28.06 -26.62 -29.57
N SER A 66 -29.30 -26.84 -30.02
CA SER A 66 -29.70 -26.55 -31.41
C SER A 66 -29.69 -25.05 -31.71
N GLU A 67 -29.99 -24.21 -30.73
CA GLU A 67 -29.89 -22.75 -30.81
C GLU A 67 -28.43 -22.30 -30.83
N ALA A 68 -27.60 -22.85 -29.95
CA ALA A 68 -26.15 -22.59 -29.91
C ALA A 68 -25.45 -22.95 -31.23
N LEU A 69 -25.85 -24.07 -31.84
CA LEU A 69 -25.31 -24.53 -33.11
C LEU A 69 -25.78 -23.69 -34.31
N LYS A 70 -26.89 -22.95 -34.22
CA LYS A 70 -27.33 -22.03 -35.28
C LYS A 70 -26.51 -20.75 -35.27
N ASP A 71 -26.19 -20.22 -34.10
CA ASP A 71 -25.36 -19.03 -33.96
C ASP A 71 -23.90 -19.32 -34.36
N ARG A 72 -23.37 -18.52 -35.29
CA ARG A 72 -21.99 -18.66 -35.77
C ARG A 72 -20.96 -18.32 -34.70
N LEU A 73 -21.25 -17.35 -33.83
CA LEU A 73 -20.33 -16.90 -32.79
C LEU A 73 -20.20 -17.97 -31.71
N TRP A 74 -21.33 -18.50 -31.23
CA TRP A 74 -21.35 -19.60 -30.26
C TRP A 74 -20.67 -20.85 -30.78
N ARG A 75 -20.99 -21.26 -32.01
CA ARG A 75 -20.35 -22.43 -32.62
C ARG A 75 -18.83 -22.28 -32.71
N LYS A 76 -18.34 -21.10 -33.08
CA LYS A 76 -16.90 -20.82 -33.16
C LYS A 76 -16.24 -20.83 -31.79
N ALA A 77 -16.86 -20.18 -30.80
CA ALA A 77 -16.34 -20.12 -29.44
C ALA A 77 -16.22 -21.52 -28.81
N MET A 78 -17.28 -22.32 -28.91
CA MET A 78 -17.30 -23.70 -28.40
C MET A 78 -16.30 -24.62 -29.12
N LEU A 79 -16.11 -24.44 -30.43
CA LEU A 79 -15.11 -25.18 -31.18
C LEU A 79 -13.68 -24.85 -30.71
N GLU A 80 -13.39 -23.56 -30.46
CA GLU A 80 -12.08 -23.15 -29.94
C GLU A 80 -11.82 -23.75 -28.56
N GLU A 81 -12.81 -23.74 -27.67
CA GLU A 81 -12.72 -24.36 -26.34
C GLU A 81 -12.42 -25.87 -26.44
N ALA A 82 -13.16 -26.59 -27.29
CA ALA A 82 -12.91 -28.01 -27.54
C ALA A 82 -11.48 -28.26 -28.06
N ASN A 83 -11.00 -27.44 -29.01
CA ASN A 83 -9.64 -27.54 -29.53
C ASN A 83 -8.57 -27.23 -28.47
N CYS A 84 -8.83 -26.28 -27.57
CA CYS A 84 -7.97 -26.01 -26.42
C CYS A 84 -7.84 -27.24 -25.52
N HIS A 85 -8.95 -27.91 -25.20
CA HIS A 85 -8.91 -29.12 -24.37
C HIS A 85 -8.14 -30.27 -25.02
N ILE A 86 -8.29 -30.45 -26.33
CA ILE A 86 -7.54 -31.46 -27.09
C ILE A 86 -6.04 -31.14 -27.07
N ARG A 87 -5.65 -29.89 -27.36
CA ARG A 87 -4.25 -29.45 -27.34
C ARG A 87 -3.60 -29.56 -25.98
N ASN A 88 -4.36 -29.27 -24.93
CA ASN A 88 -3.86 -29.31 -23.55
C ASN A 88 -3.88 -30.72 -22.95
N HIS A 89 -4.30 -31.74 -23.72
CA HIS A 89 -4.47 -33.12 -23.26
C HIS A 89 -5.27 -33.23 -21.97
N THR A 90 -6.18 -32.27 -21.72
CA THR A 90 -6.88 -32.14 -20.43
C THR A 90 -7.74 -33.36 -20.13
N TRP A 91 -8.21 -34.06 -21.18
CA TRP A 91 -9.06 -35.23 -21.08
C TRP A 91 -8.40 -36.51 -21.61
N HIS A 92 -7.07 -36.61 -21.53
CA HIS A 92 -6.45 -37.93 -21.62
C HIS A 92 -6.87 -38.72 -20.37
N LEU A 93 -7.89 -39.58 -20.52
CA LEU A 93 -8.14 -40.65 -19.57
C LEU A 93 -6.95 -41.61 -19.65
N ALA A 94 -6.02 -41.47 -18.71
CA ALA A 94 -4.96 -42.42 -18.44
C ALA A 94 -5.52 -43.69 -17.78
#